data_AF-A0A965FFV6-F1
#
_entry.id   AF-A0A965FFV6-F1
#
_cell.length_a   1.000
_cell.length_b   1.000
_cell.length_c   1.000
_cell.angle_alpha   90.00
_cell.angle_beta   90.00
_cell.angle_gamma   90.00
#
_symmetry.space_group_name_H-M   'P 1'
#
loop_
_entity.id
_entity.type
_entity.pdbx_description
1 polymer ?
#
loop_
_entity_poly.entity_id
_entity_poly.type
_entity_poly.pdbx_seq_one_letter_code
_entity_poly.pdbx_strand_id
1 'polypeptide(L)'
;MTPAPLGWLGIIRLGLVQTALGAIVVLTTSALNRVMVVELALPATLPGILVGIHYALQMLRPRMGYGSDMGGRRTPWIIGGMAVLALGGV
;
A
#
# COMPACT_ATOMS: atom_id res chain seq x y z
N MET A 1 -15.38 17.98 -21.72
CA MET A 1 -15.44 18.66 -20.42
C MET A 1 -14.14 18.36 -19.68
N THR A 2 -13.26 19.34 -19.49
CA THR A 2 -12.05 19.17 -18.69
C THR A 2 -12.45 19.06 -17.21
N PRO A 3 -12.02 18.02 -16.49
CA PRO A 3 -12.33 17.89 -15.07
C PRO A 3 -11.74 19.06 -14.29
N ALA A 4 -12.49 19.58 -13.32
CA ALA A 4 -12.00 20.63 -12.44
C ALA A 4 -10.71 20.17 -11.72
N PRO A 5 -9.69 21.03 -11.60
CA PRO A 5 -8.43 20.69 -10.96
C PRO A 5 -8.64 20.33 -9.48
N LEU A 6 -7.76 19.48 -8.94
CA LEU A 6 -7.74 19.11 -7.53
C LEU A 6 -7.53 20.35 -6.65
N GLY A 7 -8.54 20.71 -5.85
CA GLY A 7 -8.42 21.78 -4.85
C GLY A 7 -7.57 21.36 -3.64
N TRP A 8 -7.15 22.34 -2.84
CA TRP A 8 -6.30 22.12 -1.65
C TRP A 8 -6.85 21.07 -0.67
N LEU A 9 -8.16 21.07 -0.43
CA LEU A 9 -8.80 20.06 0.43
C LEU A 9 -8.64 18.64 -0.12
N GLY A 10 -8.68 18.48 -1.44
CA GLY A 10 -8.46 17.19 -2.10
C GLY A 10 -7.01 16.70 -1.94
N ILE A 11 -6.04 17.62 -2.02
CA ILE A 11 -4.62 17.32 -1.80
C ILE A 11 -4.39 16.86 -0.36
N ILE A 12 -4.91 17.60 0.63
CA ILE A 12 -4.78 17.22 2.05
C ILE A 12 -5.39 15.85 2.30
N ARG A 13 -6.59 15.58 1.78
CA ARG A 13 -7.26 14.28 1.93
C ARG A 13 -6.41 13.13 1.35
N LEU A 14 -5.86 13.30 0.15
CA LEU A 14 -4.99 12.28 -0.46
C LEU A 14 -3.65 12.17 0.27
N GLY A 15 -3.13 13.27 0.80
CA GLY A 15 -1.94 13.30 1.66
C GLY A 15 -2.13 12.45 2.92
N LEU A 16 -3.26 12.61 3.62
CA LEU A 16 -3.58 11.79 4.80
C LEU A 16 -3.66 10.29 4.46
N VAL A 17 -4.24 9.93 3.31
CA VAL A 17 -4.27 8.55 2.83
C VAL A 17 -2.84 8.02 2.58
N GLN A 18 -1.98 8.83 1.96
CA GLN A 18 -0.57 8.46 1.76
C GLN A 18 0.19 8.30 3.08
N THR A 19 -0.04 9.18 4.04
CA THR A 19 0.55 9.07 5.39
C THR A 19 0.11 7.77 6.07
N ALA A 20 -1.17 7.42 5.99
CA ALA A 20 -1.69 6.17 6.55
C ALA A 20 -1.08 4.93 5.86
N LEU A 21 -0.97 4.95 4.53
CA LEU A 21 -0.32 3.89 3.76
C LEU A 21 1.14 3.70 4.20
N GLY A 22 1.89 4.80 4.31
CA GLY A 22 3.28 4.77 4.79
C GLY A 22 3.40 4.22 6.21
N ALA A 23 2.52 4.64 7.13
CA ALA A 23 2.54 4.18 8.52
C ALA A 23 2.37 2.66 8.64
N ILE A 24 1.42 2.07 7.91
CA ILE A 24 1.20 0.62 7.92
C ILE A 24 2.40 -0.11 7.30
N VAL A 25 2.87 0.35 6.13
CA VAL A 25 3.96 -0.30 5.40
C VAL A 25 5.28 -0.29 6.18
N VAL A 26 5.59 0.78 6.92
CA VAL A 26 6.81 0.87 7.75
C VAL A 26 6.81 -0.17 8.86
N LEU A 27 5.65 -0.42 9.50
CA LEU A 27 5.52 -1.47 10.50
C LEU A 27 5.90 -2.84 9.92
N THR A 28 5.37 -3.17 8.75
CA THR A 28 5.59 -4.50 8.13
C THR A 28 7.01 -4.68 7.60
N THR A 29 7.60 -3.63 7.02
CA THR A 29 8.90 -3.71 6.34
C THR A 29 10.09 -3.48 7.25
N SER A 30 9.92 -2.75 8.36
CA SER A 30 11.01 -2.43 9.28
C SER A 30 10.84 -3.10 10.63
N ALA A 31 9.73 -2.83 11.33
CA ALA A 31 9.53 -3.33 12.68
C ALA A 31 9.35 -4.86 12.70
N LEU A 32 8.43 -5.41 11.91
CA LEU A 32 8.22 -6.86 11.85
C LEU A 32 9.45 -7.60 11.32
N ASN A 33 10.17 -7.04 10.34
CA ASN A 33 11.42 -7.64 9.85
C ASN A 33 12.44 -7.83 10.99
N ARG A 34 12.61 -6.81 11.85
CA ARG A 34 13.47 -6.89 13.03
C ARG A 34 12.92 -7.90 14.05
N VAL A 35 11.63 -7.83 14.38
CA VAL A 35 11.00 -8.74 15.35
C VAL A 35 11.18 -10.19 14.93
N MET A 36 10.97 -10.51 13.66
CA MET A 36 11.08 -11.88 13.15
C MET A 36 12.49 -12.44 13.27
N VAL A 37 13.50 -11.67 12.84
CA VAL A 37 14.89 -12.16 12.81
C VAL A 37 15.54 -12.08 14.19
N VAL A 38 15.34 -10.97 14.91
CA VAL A 38 16.08 -10.68 16.14
C VAL A 38 15.34 -11.20 17.37
N GLU A 39 14.04 -10.95 17.47
CA GLU A 39 13.28 -11.26 18.70
C GLU A 39 12.73 -12.68 18.69
N LEU A 40 12.25 -13.16 17.52
CA LEU A 40 11.71 -14.50 17.35
C LEU A 40 12.73 -15.53 16.84
N ALA A 41 13.96 -15.09 16.56
CA ALA A 41 15.05 -15.91 16.03
C ALA A 41 14.67 -16.74 14.77
N LEU A 42 13.75 -16.22 13.95
CA LEU A 42 13.37 -16.86 12.70
C LEU A 42 14.47 -16.70 11.65
N PRO A 43 14.61 -17.65 10.70
CA PRO A 43 15.57 -17.52 9.61
C PRO A 43 15.33 -16.26 8.78
N ALA A 44 16.39 -15.48 8.51
CA ALA A 44 16.32 -14.25 7.72
C ALA A 44 15.84 -14.47 6.26
N THR A 45 15.85 -15.72 5.78
CA THR A 45 15.25 -16.10 4.50
C THR A 45 13.73 -15.89 4.49
N LEU A 46 13.06 -16.01 5.64
CA LEU A 46 11.62 -15.86 5.76
C LEU A 46 11.16 -14.43 5.40
N PRO A 47 11.64 -13.35 6.06
CA PRO A 47 11.30 -11.99 5.63
C PRO A 47 11.81 -11.69 4.21
N GLY A 48 12.96 -12.26 3.80
CA GLY A 48 13.45 -12.12 2.43
C GLY A 48 12.47 -12.64 1.37
N ILE A 49 11.85 -13.79 1.61
CA ILE A 49 10.81 -14.37 0.73
C ILE A 49 9.54 -13.51 0.75
N LEU A 50 9.09 -13.05 1.93
CA LEU A 50 7.92 -12.19 2.05
C LEU A 50 8.09 -10.88 1.26
N VAL A 51 9.27 -10.27 1.35
CA VAL A 51 9.63 -9.09 0.56
C VAL A 51 9.69 -9.43 -0.93
N GLY A 52 10.25 -10.58 -1.31
CA GLY A 52 10.25 -11.07 -2.70
C GLY A 52 8.83 -11.20 -3.28
N ILE A 53 7.90 -11.78 -2.53
CA ILE A 53 6.48 -11.89 -2.91
C ILE A 53 5.86 -10.50 -3.06
N HIS A 54 6.15 -9.58 -2.13
CA HIS A 54 5.69 -8.19 -2.24
C HIS A 54 6.17 -7.53 -3.55
N TYR A 55 7.45 -7.69 -3.91
CA TYR A 55 7.97 -7.18 -5.17
C TYR A 55 7.36 -7.87 -6.40
N ALA A 56 7.08 -9.17 -6.34
CA ALA A 56 6.38 -9.87 -7.41
C ALA A 56 4.97 -9.33 -7.64
N LEU A 57 4.21 -9.09 -6.56
CA LEU A 57 2.87 -8.50 -6.63
C LEU A 57 2.88 -7.07 -7.20
N GLN A 58 3.98 -6.33 -7.09
CA GLN A 58 4.09 -5.00 -7.68
C GLN A 58 3.96 -5.01 -9.23
N MET A 59 4.14 -6.15 -9.89
CA MET A 59 3.85 -6.32 -11.32
C MET A 59 2.37 -6.15 -11.67
N LEU A 60 1.47 -6.26 -10.68
CA LEU A 60 0.04 -6.05 -10.87
C LEU A 60 -0.35 -4.56 -10.93
N ARG A 61 0.53 -3.66 -10.46
CA ARG A 61 0.25 -2.22 -10.38
C ARG A 61 -0.19 -1.59 -11.72
N PRO A 62 0.44 -1.89 -12.88
CA PRO A 62 0.00 -1.33 -14.16
C PRO A 62 -1.42 -1.76 -14.53
N ARG A 63 -1.79 -3.03 -14.27
CA ARG A 63 -3.13 -3.54 -14.57
C ARG A 63 -4.19 -2.90 -13.67
N MET A 64 -3.90 -2.75 -12.38
CA MET A 64 -4.80 -2.05 -11.44
C MET A 64 -4.97 -0.57 -11.79
N GLY A 65 -3.88 0.10 -12.19
CA GLY A 65 -3.92 1.48 -12.68
C GLY A 65 -4.80 1.63 -13.92
N TYR A 66 -4.60 0.77 -14.92
CA TYR A 66 -5.42 0.74 -16.13
C TYR A 66 -6.91 0.48 -15.83
N GLY A 67 -7.22 -0.48 -14.94
CA GLY A 67 -8.60 -0.75 -14.52
C GLY A 67 -9.25 0.43 -13.78
N SER A 68 -8.48 1.13 -12.95
CA SER A 68 -8.91 2.37 -12.29
C SER A 68 -9.21 3.50 -13.27
N ASP A 69 -8.41 3.64 -14.32
CA ASP A 69 -8.59 4.68 -15.33
C ASP A 69 -9.75 4.37 -16.29
N MET A 70 -9.95 3.11 -16.70
CA MET A 70 -11.12 2.71 -17.50
C MET A 70 -12.45 2.97 -16.79
N GLY A 71 -12.50 2.78 -15.46
CA GLY A 71 -13.71 3.01 -14.66
C GLY A 71 -14.01 4.49 -14.35
N GLY A 72 -13.11 5.42 -14.70
CA GLY A 72 -13.27 6.87 -14.47
C GLY A 72 -13.37 7.31 -13.00
N ARG A 73 -13.30 6.38 -12.03
CA ARG A 73 -13.46 6.65 -10.58
C ARG A 73 -12.36 5.94 -9.79
N ARG A 74 -11.41 6.71 -9.28
CA ARG A 74 -10.25 6.21 -8.50
C ARG A 74 -10.56 5.99 -7.01
N THR A 75 -11.60 6.63 -6.49
CA THR A 75 -12.00 6.55 -5.07
C THR A 75 -12.31 5.12 -4.58
N PRO A 76 -13.09 4.27 -5.27
CA PRO A 76 -13.32 2.89 -4.83
C PRO A 76 -12.03 2.07 -4.79
N TRP A 77 -11.10 2.30 -5.72
CA TRP A 77 -9.78 1.64 -5.72
C TRP A 77 -8.93 2.05 -4.52
N ILE A 78 -8.95 3.34 -4.15
CA ILE A 78 -8.25 3.83 -2.95
C ILE A 78 -8.84 3.21 -1.68
N ILE A 79 -10.17 3.21 -1.53
CA ILE A 79 -10.83 2.65 -0.36
C ILE A 79 -10.59 1.13 -0.26
N GLY A 80 -10.74 0.40 -1.38
CA GLY A 80 -10.48 -1.04 -1.42
C GLY A 80 -9.02 -1.36 -1.09
N GLY A 81 -8.06 -0.62 -1.66
CA GLY A 81 -6.65 -0.80 -1.35
C GLY A 81 -6.32 -0.53 0.12
N MET A 82 -6.87 0.55 0.69
CA MET A 82 -6.70 0.85 2.12
C MET A 82 -7.34 -0.20 3.02
N ALA A 83 -8.52 -0.73 2.66
CA ALA A 83 -9.16 -1.80 3.41
C ALA A 83 -8.31 -3.08 3.42
N VAL A 84 -7.81 -3.51 2.26
CA VAL A 84 -6.91 -4.67 2.15
C VAL A 84 -5.62 -4.45 2.95
N LEU A 85 -5.03 -3.26 2.84
CA LEU A 85 -3.80 -2.93 3.56
C LEU A 85 -4.00 -2.90 5.08
N ALA A 86 -5.09 -2.27 5.54
CA ALA A 86 -5.42 -2.19 6.96
C ALA A 86 -5.73 -3.58 7.54
N LEU A 87 -6.45 -4.43 6.81
CA LEU A 87 -6.69 -5.81 7.22
C LEU A 87 -5.39 -6.63 7.32
N GLY A 88 -4.40 -6.36 6.48
CA GLY A 88 -3.08 -6.99 6.58
C GLY A 88 -2.17 -6.40 7.68
N GLY A 89 -2.54 -5.25 8.23
CA GLY A 89 -1.79 -4.55 9.28
C GLY A 89 -2.34 -4.74 10.70
N VAL A 90 -3.51 -5.40 10.84
CA VAL A 90 -4.11 -5.85 12.11
C VAL A 90 -3.69 -7.28 12.38
#